data_AF-A0AAV1YQ74-F1
#
_entry.id   AF-A0AAV1YQ74-F1
#
_cell.length_a   1.000
_cell.length_b   1.000
_cell.length_c   1.000
_cell.angle_alpha   90.00
_cell.angle_beta   90.00
_cell.angle_gamma   90.00
#
_symmetry.space_group_name_H-M   'P 1'
#
loop_
_entity.id
_entity.type
_entity.pdbx_description
1 polymer ?
#
loop_
_entity_poly.entity_id
_entity_poly.type
_entity_poly.pdbx_seq_one_letter_code
_entity_poly.pdbx_strand_id
1 'polypeptide(L)' 'MDPKSELDKAVNAFMTHEDYLDSMLTKDDLMFLEDKEMCRDLLVLGYHSNKRIISKEAFDQRKAEKAVQTEDHKVKD' A
#
# COMPACT_ATOMS: atom_id res chain seq x y z
N MET A 1 3.78 4.17 -17.06
CA MET A 1 3.41 3.05 -16.18
C MET A 1 1.90 3.07 -16.01
N ASP A 2 1.21 1.96 -16.21
CA ASP A 2 -0.24 1.85 -16.01
C ASP A 2 -0.55 1.90 -14.51
N PRO A 3 -1.39 2.83 -14.01
CA PRO A 3 -1.78 2.90 -12.61
C PRO A 3 -2.32 1.58 -12.05
N LYS A 4 -3.04 0.80 -12.87
CA LYS A 4 -3.59 -0.49 -12.46
C LYS A 4 -2.50 -1.52 -12.22
N SER A 5 -1.45 -1.52 -13.04
CA SER A 5 -0.27 -2.38 -12.85
C SER A 5 0.45 -2.07 -11.53
N GLU A 6 0.59 -0.80 -11.14
CA GLU A 6 1.24 -0.44 -9.88
C GLU A 6 0.41 -0.82 -8.65
N LEU A 7 -0.91 -0.63 -8.73
CA LEU A 7 -1.84 -1.11 -7.70
C LEU A 7 -1.73 -2.62 -7.52
N ASP A 8 -1.74 -3.38 -8.62
CA ASP A 8 -1.64 -4.85 -8.59
C ASP A 8 -0.32 -5.33 -8.01
N LYS A 9 0.79 -4.65 -8.30
CA LYS A 9 2.09 -4.94 -7.67
C LYS A 9 2.04 -4.71 -6.16
N ALA A 10 1.49 -3.58 -5.71
CA ALA A 10 1.42 -3.24 -4.29
C ALA A 10 0.57 -4.26 -3.51
N VAL A 11 -0.66 -4.56 -3.96
CA VAL A 11 -1.54 -5.50 -3.26
C VAL A 11 -1.02 -6.95 -3.27
N ASN A 12 -0.17 -7.31 -4.23
CA ASN A 12 0.49 -8.61 -4.25
C ASN A 12 1.69 -8.67 -3.30
N ALA A 13 2.43 -7.56 -3.15
CA ALA A 13 3.64 -7.49 -2.34
C ALA A 13 3.37 -7.27 -0.84
N PHE A 14 2.28 -6.59 -0.49
CA PHE A 14 2.00 -6.15 0.88
C PHE A 14 0.70 -6.71 1.41
N MET A 15 0.65 -7.07 2.70
CA MET A 15 -0.56 -7.60 3.33
C MET A 15 -1.57 -6.50 3.61
N THR A 16 -1.11 -5.39 4.17
CA THR A 16 -1.91 -4.22 4.52
C THR A 16 -1.44 -2.97 3.77
N HIS A 17 -2.28 -1.92 3.77
CA HIS A 17 -1.89 -0.61 3.21
C HIS A 17 -0.73 -0.01 4.01
N GLU A 18 -0.73 -0.21 5.31
CA GLU A 18 0.29 0.23 6.25
C GLU A 18 1.64 -0.44 5.97
N ASP A 19 1.68 -1.73 5.62
CA ASP A 19 2.91 -2.41 5.18
C ASP A 19 3.47 -1.81 3.89
N TYR A 20 2.58 -1.42 2.97
CA TYR A 20 2.97 -0.70 1.76
C TYR A 20 3.54 0.68 2.09
N LEU A 21 2.91 1.46 2.97
CA LEU A 21 3.44 2.77 3.41
C LEU A 21 4.80 2.61 4.09
N ASP A 22 4.97 1.61 4.93
CA ASP A 22 6.22 1.31 5.63
C ASP A 22 7.36 0.99 4.68
N SER A 23 7.09 0.33 3.56
CA SER A 23 8.09 0.04 2.53
C SER A 23 8.67 1.29 1.86
N MET A 24 8.02 2.44 2.02
CA MET A 24 8.43 3.72 1.46
C MET A 24 9.10 4.64 2.49
N LEU A 25 9.04 4.29 3.78
CA LEU A 25 9.74 5.00 4.85
C LEU A 25 11.23 4.69 4.81
N THR A 26 12.03 5.70 5.07
CA THR A 26 13.48 5.64 5.20
C THR A 26 13.89 5.60 6.68
N LYS A 27 15.17 5.31 6.91
CA LYS A 27 15.74 5.37 8.26
C LYS A 27 15.71 6.80 8.82
N ASP A 28 15.89 7.79 7.96
CA ASP A 28 15.93 9.19 8.34
C ASP A 28 14.55 9.66 8.82
N ASP A 29 13.47 9.23 8.18
CA ASP A 29 12.09 9.55 8.61
C ASP A 29 11.86 9.18 10.08
N LEU A 30 12.25 7.96 10.45
CA LEU A 30 12.11 7.47 11.82
C LEU A 30 13.14 8.09 12.77
N MET A 31 14.31 8.49 12.29
CA MET A 31 15.32 9.16 13.11
C MET A 31 14.91 10.59 13.49
N PHE A 32 14.20 11.30 12.61
CA PHE A 32 13.80 12.69 12.85
C PHE A 32 12.45 12.82 13.55
N LEU A 33 11.49 11.95 13.23
CA LEU A 33 10.14 12.03 13.79
C LEU A 33 9.92 11.09 14.96
N GLU A 34 10.66 9.98 15.02
CA GLU A 34 10.54 8.90 16.02
C GLU A 34 9.13 8.27 16.14
N ASP A 35 8.16 8.76 15.37
CA ASP A 35 6.78 8.31 15.30
C ASP A 35 6.45 7.83 13.88
N LYS A 36 6.25 6.52 13.77
CA LYS A 36 5.99 5.85 12.50
C LYS A 36 4.64 6.21 11.89
N GLU A 37 3.63 6.50 12.72
CA GLU A 37 2.31 6.92 12.24
C GLU A 37 2.40 8.32 11.62
N MET A 38 3.09 9.23 12.30
CA MET A 38 3.33 10.58 11.77
C MET A 38 4.12 10.56 10.45
N CYS A 39 5.13 9.68 10.31
CA CYS A 39 5.85 9.50 9.05
C CYS A 39 4.92 9.07 7.90
N ARG A 40 3.98 8.15 8.17
CA ARG A 40 3.00 7.69 7.17
C ARG A 40 2.08 8.83 6.75
N ASP A 41 1.62 9.64 7.70
CA ASP A 41 0.76 10.79 7.40
C ASP A 41 1.44 11.81 6.49
N LEU A 42 2.71 12.14 6.76
CA LEU A 42 3.49 13.03 5.90
C LEU A 42 3.69 12.45 4.50
N LEU A 43 3.79 11.13 4.39
CA LEU A 43 3.92 10.43 3.12
C LEU A 43 2.61 10.48 2.31
N VAL A 44 1.47 10.20 2.95
CA VAL A 44 0.13 10.26 2.34
C VAL A 44 -0.23 11.69 1.91
N LEU A 45 0.13 12.69 2.73
CA LEU A 45 -0.08 14.11 2.41
C LEU A 45 0.87 14.62 1.31
N GLY A 46 1.87 13.83 0.91
CA GLY A 46 2.85 14.19 -0.11
C GLY A 46 3.95 15.15 0.35
N TYR A 47 4.06 15.39 1.66
CA TYR A 47 5.12 16.24 2.23
C TYR A 47 6.48 15.53 2.29
N HIS A 48 6.49 14.19 2.36
CA HIS A 48 7.74 13.41 2.36
C HIS A 48 8.32 13.22 0.94
N SER A 49 7.47 13.02 -0.08
CA SER A 49 7.95 12.86 -1.46
C SER A 49 6.86 13.21 -2.49
N ASN A 50 7.27 13.62 -3.69
CA ASN A 50 6.37 13.85 -4.82
C ASN A 50 5.82 12.56 -5.47
N LYS A 51 6.00 11.40 -4.82
CA LYS A 51 5.48 10.14 -5.34
C LYS A 51 3.97 10.08 -5.16
N ARG A 52 3.28 9.54 -6.15
CA ARG A 52 1.84 9.26 -6.04
C ARG A 52 1.64 8.07 -5.12
N ILE A 53 0.92 8.27 -4.03
CA ILE A 53 0.57 7.23 -3.07
C ILE A 53 -0.75 6.58 -3.48
N ILE A 54 -0.80 5.25 -3.42
CA ILE A 54 -2.05 4.50 -3.57
C ILE A 54 -2.92 4.77 -2.34
N SER A 55 -4.18 5.17 -2.55
CA SER A 55 -5.10 5.39 -1.43
C SER A 55 -5.43 4.08 -0.72
N LYS A 56 -5.74 4.18 0.58
CA LYS A 56 -6.16 3.03 1.39
C LYS A 56 -7.37 2.33 0.79
N GLU A 57 -8.38 3.10 0.36
CA GLU A 57 -9.58 2.58 -0.30
C GLU A 57 -9.26 1.76 -1.55
N ALA A 58 -8.42 2.28 -2.45
CA ALA A 58 -8.05 1.57 -3.68
C ALA A 58 -7.26 0.28 -3.38
N PHE A 59 -6.36 0.33 -2.39
CA PHE A 59 -5.60 -0.84 -1.95
C PHE A 59 -6.53 -1.91 -1.37
N ASP A 60 -7.36 -1.55 -0.41
CA ASP A 60 -8.21 -2.48 0.33
C ASP A 60 -9.29 -3.09 -0.58
N GLN A 61 -9.91 -2.28 -1.45
CA GLN A 61 -10.87 -2.77 -2.44
C GLN A 61 -10.22 -3.82 -3.34
N ARG A 62 -9.05 -3.51 -3.91
CA ARG A 62 -8.38 -4.42 -4.84
C ARG A 62 -7.88 -5.69 -4.14
N LYS A 63 -7.46 -5.58 -2.87
CA LYS A 63 -7.08 -6.72 -2.04
C LYS A 63 -8.27 -7.66 -1.80
N ALA A 64 -9.44 -7.11 -1.47
CA ALA A 64 -10.68 -7.86 -1.30
C ALA A 64 -11.10 -8.55 -2.60
N GLU A 65 -11.06 -7.84 -3.74
CA GLU A 65 -11.36 -8.43 -5.06
C GLU A 65 -10.45 -9.64 -5.38
N LYS A 66 -9.16 -9.56 -5.04
CA LYS A 66 -8.23 -10.69 -5.23
C LYS A 66 -8.55 -11.87 -4.32
N ALA A 67 -8.94 -11.63 -3.07
CA ALA A 67 -9.32 -12.68 -2.14
C ALA A 67 -10.56 -13.45 -2.63
N VAL A 68 -11.58 -12.73 -3.15
CA VAL A 68 -12.78 -13.36 -3.73
C VAL A 68 -12.43 -14.19 -4.97
N GLN A 69 -11.58 -13.68 -5.87
CA GLN A 69 -11.16 -14.41 -7.08
C GLN A 69 -10.40 -15.71 -6.77
N THR A 70 -9.62 -15.75 -5.69
CA THR A 70 -8.93 -16.97 -5.26
C THR A 70 -9.89 -18.02 -4.71
N GLU A 71 -11.02 -17.61 -4.12
CA GLU A 71 -12.01 -18.56 -3.60
C GLU A 71 -12.85 -19.17 -4.73
N ASP A 72 -13.25 -18.36 -5.72
CA ASP A 72 -14.00 -18.84 -6.90
C ASP A 72 -13.24 -19.90 -7.72
N HIS A 73 -11.90 -19.83 -7.73
CA HIS A 73 -11.07 -20.85 -8.37
C HIS A 73 -10.97 -22.16 -7.56
N LYS A 74 -11.26 -22.14 -6.26
CA LYS A 74 -11.15 -23.33 -5.39
C LYS A 74 -12.44 -24.14 -5.30
N VAL A 75 -13.58 -23.58 -5.72
CA VAL A 75 -14.91 -24.22 -5.66
C VAL A 75 -15.22 -25.07 -6.91
N LYS A 76 -14.39 -24.99 -7.96
CA LYS A 76 -14.61 -25.69 -9.24
C LYS A 76 -13.81 -26.99 -9.43
N ASP A 77 -13.09 -27.44 -8.41
CA ASP A 77 -12.36 -28.72 -8.40
C ASP A 77 -12.99 -29.75 -7.44
#